data_AF-A0A937B6I4-F1
#
_entry.id   AF-A0A937B6I4-F1
#
_cell.length_a   1.000
_cell.length_b   1.000
_cell.length_c   1.000
_cell.angle_alpha   90.00
_cell.angle_beta   90.00
_cell.angle_gamma   90.00
#
_symmetry.space_group_name_H-M   'P 1'
#
loop_
_entity.id
_entity.type
_entity.pdbx_description
1 polymer ?
#
loop_
_entity_poly.entity_id
_entity_poly.type
_entity_poly.pdbx_seq_one_letter_code
_entity_poly.pdbx_strand_id
1 'polypeptide(L)'
;MKKVIFTLLSACALQANAQLVQTVVNFDSAPLGPESSINDSTFTFDDLTFHNYHDTTGYWYGFALSNTTDDTTAGYGNQYSCISGSGAENSANYMIFYNGNLGMTKSGSKHFFSMDVNNTTLAALSMRDGDAFAKKFGGASGNDPDFLLLQIVGYANGTQVDDTIDFYLADFRFSNNAQDYILDSWTTIDLSSIATADSIMFFFQSSDVGQWGINTPLYFAMDNIKLITPLSVENAETISYNVWPNPALNELFVETGGAASLQVISLSGQVMTQQNAVSSPARIDLQSLQSGVYILKTETAHGSAFTKFVKR
;
A
#
# COMPACT_ATOMS: atom_id res chain seq x y z
N MET A 1 58.19 29.29 12.68
CA MET A 1 57.07 28.88 11.81
C MET A 1 56.35 27.69 12.45
N LYS A 2 55.24 27.92 13.17
CA LYS A 2 54.44 26.86 13.78
C LYS A 2 53.33 26.48 12.79
N LYS A 3 53.31 25.21 12.36
CA LYS A 3 52.30 24.66 11.46
C LYS A 3 50.98 24.48 12.24
N VAL A 4 49.92 25.13 11.78
CA VAL A 4 48.56 24.93 12.26
C VAL A 4 47.98 23.72 11.51
N ILE A 5 47.63 22.67 12.24
CA ILE A 5 46.95 21.49 11.71
C ILE A 5 45.44 21.76 11.83
N PHE A 6 44.76 21.88 10.70
CA PHE A 6 43.30 21.88 10.62
C PHE A 6 42.83 20.43 10.59
N THR A 7 42.25 19.94 11.69
CA THR A 7 41.55 18.67 11.70
C THR A 7 40.13 18.91 11.16
N LEU A 8 39.85 18.48 9.93
CA LEU A 8 38.49 18.42 9.40
C LEU A 8 37.72 17.34 10.19
N LEU A 9 36.73 17.76 10.97
CA LEU A 9 35.74 16.86 11.54
C LEU A 9 34.73 16.51 10.45
N SER A 10 34.85 15.32 9.87
CA SER A 10 33.88 14.82 8.89
C SER A 10 32.57 14.49 9.60
N ALA A 11 31.52 15.28 9.34
CA ALA A 11 30.17 14.97 9.79
C ALA A 11 29.68 13.73 9.02
N CYS A 12 29.66 12.59 9.69
CA CYS A 12 29.05 11.38 9.16
C CYS A 12 27.53 11.57 9.25
N ALA A 13 26.89 11.98 8.15
CA ALA A 13 25.44 11.95 8.04
C ALA A 13 25.02 10.48 7.97
N LEU A 14 24.46 9.95 9.05
CA LEU A 14 23.69 8.70 8.97
C LEU A 14 22.48 8.97 8.08
N GLN A 15 22.56 8.55 6.81
CA GLN A 15 21.37 8.35 6.01
C GLN A 15 20.67 7.11 6.57
N ALA A 16 19.68 7.33 7.44
CA ALA A 16 18.72 6.30 7.79
C ALA A 16 17.90 6.02 6.52
N ASN A 17 18.21 4.93 5.82
CA ASN A 17 17.33 4.40 4.79
C ASN A 17 16.08 3.87 5.50
N ALA A 18 15.03 4.68 5.55
CA ALA A 18 13.72 4.22 5.98
C ALA A 18 13.18 3.27 4.90
N GLN A 19 13.40 1.96 5.08
CA GLN A 19 12.69 0.97 4.28
C GLN A 19 11.25 0.91 4.76
N LEU A 20 10.29 1.09 3.85
CA LEU A 20 8.90 0.78 4.13
C LEU A 20 8.82 -0.71 4.47
N VAL A 21 8.20 -1.04 5.60
CA VAL A 21 7.89 -2.43 5.93
C VAL A 21 6.73 -2.84 5.03
N GLN A 22 7.03 -3.74 4.09
CA GLN A 22 6.07 -4.30 3.14
C GLN A 22 5.60 -5.68 3.63
N THR A 23 4.29 -5.90 3.62
CA THR A 23 3.68 -7.22 3.74
C THR A 23 3.21 -7.64 2.36
N VAL A 24 3.64 -8.81 1.90
CA VAL A 24 3.10 -9.44 0.69
C VAL A 24 2.05 -10.44 1.14
N VAL A 25 0.80 -10.16 0.82
CA VAL A 25 -0.32 -11.09 1.01
C VAL A 25 -0.38 -11.99 -0.21
N ASN A 26 -0.06 -13.27 0.01
CA ASN A 26 -0.19 -14.34 -0.98
C ASN A 26 -1.11 -15.44 -0.43
N PHE A 27 -1.33 -16.48 -1.23
CA PHE A 27 -2.34 -17.50 -0.93
C PHE A 27 -1.76 -18.90 -0.68
N ASP A 28 -0.43 -19.01 -0.62
CA ASP A 28 0.28 -20.29 -0.54
C ASP A 28 0.06 -21.01 0.80
N SER A 29 -0.38 -20.29 1.82
CA SER A 29 -0.73 -20.88 3.12
C SER A 29 -2.07 -21.63 3.11
N ALA A 30 -2.88 -21.48 2.06
CA ALA A 30 -4.16 -22.16 1.97
C ALA A 30 -4.00 -23.66 1.69
N PRO A 31 -4.72 -24.54 2.42
CA PRO A 31 -4.65 -25.98 2.24
C PRO A 31 -5.48 -26.41 1.02
N LEU A 32 -4.94 -26.19 -0.17
CA LEU A 32 -5.56 -26.56 -1.44
C LEU A 32 -4.87 -27.81 -2.02
N GLY A 33 -5.65 -28.77 -2.53
CA GLY A 33 -5.09 -29.91 -3.25
C GLY A 33 -4.49 -29.48 -4.59
N PRO A 34 -3.58 -30.27 -5.22
CA PRO A 34 -3.10 -29.96 -6.55
C PRO A 34 -4.24 -29.91 -7.58
N GLU A 35 -4.17 -28.97 -8.53
CA GLU A 35 -5.14 -28.81 -9.61
C GLU A 35 -6.58 -28.70 -9.11
N SER A 36 -6.81 -27.83 -8.12
CA SER A 36 -8.12 -27.62 -7.52
C SER A 36 -8.42 -26.14 -7.26
N SER A 37 -9.68 -25.88 -6.95
CA SER A 37 -10.20 -24.54 -6.69
C SER A 37 -11.32 -24.58 -5.66
N ILE A 38 -11.49 -23.49 -4.91
CA ILE A 38 -12.58 -23.31 -3.93
C ILE A 38 -13.26 -21.98 -4.21
N ASN A 39 -14.57 -22.04 -4.51
CA ASN A 39 -15.39 -20.89 -4.88
C ASN A 39 -16.65 -20.74 -4.00
N ASP A 40 -16.67 -21.39 -2.84
CA ASP A 40 -17.80 -21.44 -1.90
C ASP A 40 -17.48 -20.82 -0.53
N SER A 41 -16.35 -20.12 -0.42
CA SER A 41 -15.80 -19.69 0.86
C SER A 41 -15.18 -18.30 0.75
N THR A 42 -15.38 -17.48 1.78
CA THR A 42 -14.64 -16.22 1.99
C THR A 42 -13.31 -16.54 2.66
N PHE A 43 -12.22 -15.99 2.12
CA PHE A 43 -10.86 -16.25 2.62
C PHE A 43 -10.29 -15.03 3.33
N THR A 44 -9.44 -15.25 4.33
CA THR A 44 -8.66 -14.19 4.96
C THR A 44 -7.20 -14.59 4.98
N PHE A 45 -6.34 -13.69 4.47
CA PHE A 45 -4.89 -13.84 4.45
C PHE A 45 -4.29 -12.54 4.98
N ASP A 46 -3.47 -12.64 6.01
CA ASP A 46 -2.96 -11.50 6.77
C ASP A 46 -4.10 -10.52 7.13
N ASP A 47 -4.02 -9.28 6.64
CA ASP A 47 -4.95 -8.21 6.92
C ASP A 47 -6.09 -8.10 5.89
N LEU A 48 -6.13 -8.97 4.86
CA LEU A 48 -7.09 -8.90 3.76
C LEU A 48 -8.11 -10.04 3.82
N THR A 49 -9.38 -9.70 3.64
CA THR A 49 -10.50 -10.63 3.48
C THR A 49 -11.08 -10.52 2.07
N PHE A 50 -11.19 -11.66 1.39
CA PHE A 50 -11.64 -11.82 0.01
C PHE A 50 -13.05 -12.44 0.01
N HIS A 51 -14.05 -11.63 -0.30
CA HIS A 51 -15.45 -12.01 -0.11
C HIS A 51 -16.00 -12.85 -1.26
N ASN A 52 -16.60 -13.98 -0.92
CA ASN A 52 -17.26 -14.86 -1.87
C ASN A 52 -18.76 -14.92 -1.59
N TYR A 53 -19.55 -15.03 -2.65
CA TYR A 53 -20.93 -15.48 -2.58
C TYR A 53 -21.05 -16.79 -3.36
N HIS A 54 -21.73 -17.77 -2.79
CA HIS A 54 -22.21 -18.96 -3.49
C HIS A 54 -23.63 -19.28 -3.03
N ASP A 55 -24.41 -19.92 -3.90
CA ASP A 55 -25.73 -20.43 -3.58
C ASP A 55 -25.82 -21.96 -3.71
N THR A 56 -26.99 -22.51 -3.36
CA THR A 56 -27.25 -23.95 -3.40
C THR A 56 -27.37 -24.54 -4.80
N THR A 57 -27.43 -23.69 -5.84
CA THR A 57 -27.46 -24.11 -7.25
C THR A 57 -26.06 -24.20 -7.86
N GLY A 58 -25.04 -23.76 -7.12
CA GLY A 58 -23.65 -23.68 -7.59
C GLY A 58 -23.33 -22.38 -8.32
N TYR A 59 -24.25 -21.39 -8.31
CA TYR A 59 -23.94 -20.05 -8.77
C TYR A 59 -23.08 -19.34 -7.73
N TRP A 60 -22.06 -18.63 -8.19
CA TRP A 60 -21.12 -17.92 -7.33
C TRP A 60 -20.65 -16.62 -7.98
N TYR A 61 -20.11 -15.70 -7.19
CA TYR A 61 -19.36 -14.53 -7.65
C TYR A 61 -18.45 -14.01 -6.53
N GLY A 62 -17.55 -13.07 -6.86
CA GLY A 62 -16.51 -12.61 -5.95
C GLY A 62 -15.23 -13.43 -6.15
N PHE A 63 -14.61 -13.87 -5.05
CA PHE A 63 -13.30 -14.52 -5.10
C PHE A 63 -13.37 -16.04 -5.05
N ALA A 64 -12.51 -16.71 -5.80
CA ALA A 64 -12.25 -18.15 -5.73
C ALA A 64 -10.75 -18.39 -5.65
N LEU A 65 -10.33 -19.22 -4.69
CA LEU A 65 -8.94 -19.64 -4.58
C LEU A 65 -8.66 -20.75 -5.61
N SER A 66 -7.52 -20.72 -6.29
CA SER A 66 -7.19 -21.72 -7.31
C SER A 66 -5.68 -22.02 -7.37
N ASN A 67 -5.35 -23.20 -7.85
CA ASN A 67 -4.02 -23.59 -8.31
C ASN A 67 -4.05 -24.40 -9.61
N THR A 68 -5.10 -24.26 -10.41
CA THR A 68 -5.25 -24.98 -11.68
C THR A 68 -4.31 -24.41 -12.76
N THR A 69 -3.69 -25.28 -13.54
CA THR A 69 -2.63 -24.84 -14.48
C THR A 69 -3.03 -24.89 -15.95
N ASP A 70 -4.29 -25.20 -16.26
CA ASP A 70 -4.78 -25.30 -17.64
C ASP A 70 -4.89 -23.93 -18.32
N ASP A 71 -3.91 -23.61 -19.16
CA ASP A 71 -3.83 -22.38 -19.96
C ASP A 71 -4.31 -22.56 -21.42
N THR A 72 -4.85 -23.72 -21.78
CA THR A 72 -5.16 -24.06 -23.19
C THR A 72 -6.63 -24.35 -23.46
N THR A 73 -7.38 -24.86 -22.48
CA THR A 73 -8.77 -25.26 -22.69
C THR A 73 -9.69 -24.06 -22.67
N ALA A 74 -10.38 -23.81 -23.79
CA ALA A 74 -11.39 -22.76 -23.90
C ALA A 74 -12.72 -23.13 -23.24
N GLY A 75 -13.46 -22.10 -22.81
CA GLY A 75 -14.84 -22.23 -22.33
C GLY A 75 -14.97 -22.34 -20.81
N TYR A 76 -16.22 -22.25 -20.34
CA TYR A 76 -16.59 -22.06 -18.93
C TYR A 76 -16.04 -23.14 -17.97
N GLY A 77 -15.74 -24.34 -18.47
CA GLY A 77 -15.11 -25.38 -17.66
C GLY A 77 -13.75 -24.99 -17.10
N ASN A 78 -13.08 -24.01 -17.70
CA ASN A 78 -11.75 -23.54 -17.32
C ASN A 78 -11.74 -22.14 -16.67
N GLN A 79 -12.76 -21.84 -15.86
CA GLN A 79 -12.92 -20.52 -15.23
C GLN A 79 -11.96 -20.24 -14.06
N TYR A 80 -11.19 -21.24 -13.61
CA TYR A 80 -10.33 -21.13 -12.42
C TYR A 80 -8.83 -21.02 -12.74
N SER A 81 -8.45 -21.13 -14.02
CA SER A 81 -7.04 -21.09 -14.41
C SER A 81 -6.58 -19.68 -14.78
N CYS A 82 -5.34 -19.36 -14.42
CA CYS A 82 -4.63 -18.20 -14.95
C CYS A 82 -4.04 -18.55 -16.32
N ILE A 83 -4.08 -17.62 -17.29
CA ILE A 83 -3.54 -17.86 -18.64
C ILE A 83 -2.01 -18.08 -18.65
N SER A 84 -1.29 -17.69 -17.59
CA SER A 84 0.13 -18.05 -17.43
C SER A 84 0.35 -19.51 -17.00
N GLY A 85 -0.72 -20.26 -16.68
CA GLY A 85 -0.64 -21.64 -16.18
C GLY A 85 -0.03 -21.77 -14.78
N SER A 86 0.14 -20.65 -14.06
CA SER A 86 0.70 -20.64 -12.70
C SER A 86 0.32 -19.36 -11.95
N GLY A 87 0.52 -19.38 -10.63
CA GLY A 87 0.52 -18.17 -9.80
C GLY A 87 1.72 -17.26 -10.08
N ALA A 88 1.69 -16.03 -9.55
CA ALA A 88 2.74 -15.05 -9.77
C ALA A 88 4.03 -15.48 -9.08
N GLU A 89 5.18 -15.25 -9.71
CA GLU A 89 6.49 -15.72 -9.21
C GLU A 89 6.55 -17.25 -8.93
N ASN A 90 5.67 -18.04 -9.57
CA ASN A 90 5.45 -19.47 -9.32
C ASN A 90 4.90 -19.79 -7.91
N SER A 91 4.10 -18.88 -7.34
CA SER A 91 3.29 -19.19 -6.16
C SER A 91 2.43 -20.44 -6.40
N ALA A 92 2.17 -21.18 -5.33
CA ALA A 92 1.43 -22.42 -5.37
C ALA A 92 -0.06 -22.16 -5.60
N ASN A 93 -0.60 -21.08 -5.05
CA ASN A 93 -2.00 -20.70 -5.19
C ASN A 93 -2.13 -19.23 -5.60
N TYR A 94 -3.17 -18.91 -6.36
CA TYR A 94 -3.55 -17.55 -6.75
C TYR A 94 -5.07 -17.38 -6.57
N MET A 95 -5.55 -16.14 -6.68
CA MET A 95 -6.97 -15.83 -6.52
C MET A 95 -7.59 -15.48 -7.87
N ILE A 96 -8.77 -16.01 -8.13
CA ILE A 96 -9.64 -15.64 -9.25
C ILE A 96 -10.72 -14.71 -8.73
N PHE A 97 -11.00 -13.65 -9.47
CA PHE A 97 -12.19 -12.83 -9.26
C PHE A 97 -13.17 -13.04 -10.41
N TYR A 98 -14.43 -13.28 -10.05
CA TYR A 98 -15.58 -13.25 -10.95
C TYR A 98 -16.47 -12.06 -10.60
N ASN A 99 -16.78 -11.24 -11.60
CA ASN A 99 -17.56 -10.03 -11.46
C ASN A 99 -18.86 -10.21 -10.67
N GLY A 100 -19.10 -9.27 -9.76
CA GLY A 100 -20.31 -9.13 -8.98
C GLY A 100 -20.16 -8.03 -7.93
N ASN A 101 -21.18 -7.82 -7.11
CA ASN A 101 -21.18 -6.76 -6.10
C ASN A 101 -20.45 -7.17 -4.81
N LEU A 102 -19.22 -7.66 -4.94
CA LEU A 102 -18.33 -8.06 -3.85
C LEU A 102 -16.91 -7.59 -4.13
N GLY A 103 -16.16 -7.33 -3.06
CA GLY A 103 -14.80 -6.82 -3.12
C GLY A 103 -13.91 -7.47 -2.07
N MET A 104 -12.71 -6.93 -1.88
CA MET A 104 -11.87 -7.29 -0.73
C MET A 104 -11.95 -6.21 0.34
N THR A 105 -11.81 -6.59 1.61
CA THR A 105 -11.73 -5.67 2.74
C THR A 105 -10.39 -5.82 3.44
N LYS A 106 -9.86 -4.71 3.97
CA LYS A 106 -8.61 -4.62 4.69
C LYS A 106 -8.87 -4.24 6.14
N SER A 107 -8.25 -4.97 7.04
CA SER A 107 -8.17 -4.66 8.46
C SER A 107 -6.82 -4.00 8.80
N GLY A 108 -6.72 -3.38 9.97
CA GLY A 108 -5.49 -2.73 10.42
C GLY A 108 -5.16 -1.43 9.67
N SER A 109 -3.97 -0.90 9.95
CA SER A 109 -3.53 0.44 9.53
C SER A 109 -2.60 0.46 8.31
N LYS A 110 -2.34 -0.70 7.69
CA LYS A 110 -1.51 -0.75 6.49
C LYS A 110 -2.24 -0.12 5.30
N HIS A 111 -1.49 0.39 4.35
CA HIS A 111 -2.00 1.00 3.12
C HIS A 111 -1.84 0.03 1.95
N PHE A 112 -2.79 0.07 1.00
CA PHE A 112 -2.62 -0.59 -0.29
C PHE A 112 -1.44 0.01 -1.04
N PHE A 113 -0.62 -0.84 -1.66
CA PHE A 113 0.56 -0.41 -2.41
C PHE A 113 0.56 -0.94 -3.83
N SER A 114 0.42 -2.25 -4.02
CA SER A 114 0.36 -2.83 -5.35
C SER A 114 -0.33 -4.20 -5.32
N MET A 115 -0.68 -4.74 -6.48
CA MET A 115 -1.07 -6.15 -6.65
C MET A 115 -0.64 -6.64 -8.03
N ASP A 116 -0.45 -7.95 -8.18
CA ASP A 116 -0.20 -8.56 -9.48
C ASP A 116 -1.54 -9.02 -10.09
N VAL A 117 -1.73 -8.75 -11.37
CA VAL A 117 -2.94 -9.14 -12.13
C VAL A 117 -2.59 -9.86 -13.41
N ASN A 118 -3.51 -10.72 -13.86
CA ASN A 118 -3.49 -11.36 -15.17
C ASN A 118 -4.92 -11.67 -15.64
N ASN A 119 -5.09 -12.02 -16.91
CA ASN A 119 -6.33 -12.65 -17.36
C ASN A 119 -6.45 -14.08 -16.83
N THR A 120 -7.69 -14.52 -16.64
CA THR A 120 -7.96 -15.96 -16.57
C THR A 120 -7.85 -16.59 -17.95
N THR A 121 -7.61 -17.90 -18.01
CA THR A 121 -7.60 -18.64 -19.27
C THR A 121 -8.92 -18.47 -20.01
N LEU A 122 -10.05 -18.57 -19.31
CA LEU A 122 -11.38 -18.34 -19.88
C LEU A 122 -11.49 -16.98 -20.59
N ALA A 123 -11.14 -15.88 -19.90
CA ALA A 123 -11.27 -14.54 -20.47
C ALA A 123 -10.29 -14.33 -21.64
N ALA A 124 -9.02 -14.73 -21.48
CA ALA A 124 -8.00 -14.59 -22.51
C ALA A 124 -8.35 -15.35 -23.79
N LEU A 125 -8.77 -16.61 -23.66
CA LEU A 125 -9.12 -17.43 -24.82
C LEU A 125 -10.42 -16.96 -25.50
N SER A 126 -11.41 -16.52 -24.72
CA SER A 126 -12.64 -15.91 -25.25
C SER A 126 -12.32 -14.65 -26.08
N MET A 127 -11.47 -13.75 -25.58
CA MET A 127 -11.05 -12.57 -26.34
C MET A 127 -10.23 -12.95 -27.58
N ARG A 128 -9.34 -13.95 -27.49
CA ARG A 128 -8.46 -14.37 -28.59
C ARG A 128 -9.21 -15.04 -29.74
N ASP A 129 -10.15 -15.92 -29.42
CA ASP A 129 -10.77 -16.84 -30.39
C ASP A 129 -12.25 -16.53 -30.63
N GLY A 130 -12.91 -15.81 -29.72
CA GLY A 130 -14.36 -15.74 -29.61
C GLY A 130 -14.96 -17.02 -29.04
N ASP A 131 -16.24 -16.96 -28.68
CA ASP A 131 -17.01 -18.13 -28.24
C ASP A 131 -18.48 -18.02 -28.68
N ALA A 132 -19.38 -18.79 -28.06
CA ALA A 132 -20.80 -18.80 -28.39
C ALA A 132 -21.52 -17.48 -28.05
N PHE A 133 -20.91 -16.64 -27.21
CA PHE A 133 -21.47 -15.39 -26.70
C PHE A 133 -20.58 -14.19 -27.07
N ALA A 134 -19.28 -14.29 -26.80
CA ALA A 134 -18.31 -13.23 -27.01
C ALA A 134 -17.71 -13.27 -28.41
N LYS A 135 -17.41 -12.10 -28.97
CA LYS A 135 -16.69 -11.99 -30.24
C LYS A 135 -15.18 -12.05 -30.00
N LYS A 136 -14.46 -12.51 -31.03
CA LYS A 136 -13.00 -12.32 -31.09
C LYS A 136 -12.65 -10.82 -31.09
N PHE A 137 -11.70 -10.43 -30.25
CA PHE A 137 -11.16 -9.07 -30.20
C PHE A 137 -10.30 -8.76 -31.44
N GLY A 138 -10.38 -7.52 -31.92
CA GLY A 138 -9.87 -7.11 -33.24
C GLY A 138 -10.78 -7.53 -34.39
N GLY A 139 -11.82 -8.33 -34.14
CA GLY A 139 -12.74 -8.81 -35.15
C GLY A 139 -12.07 -9.66 -36.24
N ALA A 140 -12.78 -9.88 -37.35
CA ALA A 140 -12.26 -10.70 -38.45
C ALA A 140 -11.06 -10.05 -39.18
N SER A 141 -10.97 -8.72 -39.14
CA SER A 141 -9.91 -7.96 -39.80
C SER A 141 -8.67 -7.73 -38.93
N GLY A 142 -8.81 -7.94 -37.62
CA GLY A 142 -7.81 -7.58 -36.61
C GLY A 142 -7.81 -6.10 -36.21
N ASN A 143 -8.71 -5.25 -36.74
CA ASN A 143 -8.71 -3.79 -36.53
C ASN A 143 -9.88 -3.27 -35.68
N ASP A 144 -10.78 -4.14 -35.19
CA ASP A 144 -11.88 -3.67 -34.34
C ASP A 144 -11.28 -3.12 -33.03
N PRO A 145 -11.63 -1.89 -32.61
CA PRO A 145 -11.01 -1.22 -31.47
C PRO A 145 -11.56 -1.77 -30.15
N ASP A 146 -11.20 -3.00 -29.84
CA ASP A 146 -11.70 -3.74 -28.69
C ASP A 146 -10.89 -3.53 -27.42
N PHE A 147 -11.54 -3.70 -26.27
CA PHE A 147 -10.84 -3.64 -24.98
C PHE A 147 -11.59 -4.42 -23.90
N LEU A 148 -10.84 -4.85 -22.89
CA LEU A 148 -11.37 -5.27 -21.59
C LEU A 148 -10.64 -4.46 -20.52
N LEU A 149 -11.39 -3.62 -19.81
CA LEU A 149 -10.90 -2.73 -18.78
C LEU A 149 -11.33 -3.26 -17.41
N LEU A 150 -10.35 -3.43 -16.52
CA LEU A 150 -10.55 -3.62 -15.09
C LEU A 150 -10.49 -2.25 -14.40
N GLN A 151 -11.56 -1.89 -13.67
CA GLN A 151 -11.60 -0.71 -12.82
C GLN A 151 -11.50 -1.13 -11.36
N ILE A 152 -10.59 -0.50 -10.63
CA ILE A 152 -10.27 -0.82 -9.24
C ILE A 152 -10.60 0.41 -8.41
N VAL A 153 -11.62 0.25 -7.57
CA VAL A 153 -12.23 1.36 -6.83
C VAL A 153 -12.02 1.14 -5.35
N GLY A 154 -11.30 2.06 -4.70
CA GLY A 154 -11.11 2.06 -3.26
C GLY A 154 -12.26 2.74 -2.53
N TYR A 155 -12.61 2.24 -1.36
CA TYR A 155 -13.55 2.87 -0.43
C TYR A 155 -12.90 3.01 0.95
N ALA A 156 -13.21 4.10 1.63
CA ALA A 156 -12.85 4.36 3.03
C ALA A 156 -14.13 4.72 3.80
N ASN A 157 -14.44 3.93 4.84
CA ASN A 157 -15.65 4.04 5.66
C ASN A 157 -16.93 4.10 4.81
N GLY A 158 -16.99 3.28 3.75
CA GLY A 158 -18.13 3.22 2.82
C GLY A 158 -18.24 4.38 1.83
N THR A 159 -17.29 5.32 1.83
CA THR A 159 -17.21 6.41 0.83
C THR A 159 -16.11 6.09 -0.16
N GLN A 160 -16.40 6.23 -1.46
CA GLN A 160 -15.40 6.03 -2.50
C GLN A 160 -14.23 7.02 -2.32
N VAL A 161 -12.99 6.53 -2.43
CA VAL A 161 -11.79 7.37 -2.51
C VAL A 161 -11.79 8.09 -3.86
N ASP A 162 -11.32 9.33 -3.92
CA ASP A 162 -11.46 10.20 -5.09
C ASP A 162 -10.92 9.60 -6.41
N ASP A 163 -9.94 8.69 -6.34
CA ASP A 163 -9.33 8.08 -7.52
C ASP A 163 -9.90 6.70 -7.87
N THR A 164 -9.74 6.31 -9.13
CA THR A 164 -10.07 4.99 -9.66
C THR A 164 -8.95 4.54 -10.57
N ILE A 165 -8.47 3.32 -10.35
CA ILE A 165 -7.37 2.77 -11.16
C ILE A 165 -7.98 1.97 -12.30
N ASP A 166 -7.75 2.47 -13.51
CA ASP A 166 -8.15 1.84 -14.76
C ASP A 166 -6.98 1.03 -15.33
N PHE A 167 -7.17 -0.27 -15.53
CA PHE A 167 -6.16 -1.18 -16.06
C PHE A 167 -6.71 -2.06 -17.19
N TYR A 168 -6.14 -1.94 -18.39
CA TYR A 168 -6.57 -2.71 -19.55
C TYR A 168 -5.98 -4.12 -19.54
N LEU A 169 -6.85 -5.11 -19.34
CA LEU A 169 -6.55 -6.54 -19.47
C LEU A 169 -6.42 -6.97 -20.94
N ALA A 170 -7.02 -6.21 -21.85
CA ALA A 170 -6.77 -6.27 -23.28
C ALA A 170 -7.05 -4.91 -23.91
N ASP A 171 -6.27 -4.53 -24.92
CA ASP A 171 -6.45 -3.28 -25.66
C ASP A 171 -6.04 -3.45 -27.13
N PHE A 172 -7.00 -3.25 -28.04
CA PHE A 172 -6.88 -3.34 -29.50
C PHE A 172 -7.18 -2.00 -30.16
N ARG A 173 -7.16 -0.90 -29.39
CA ARG A 173 -7.52 0.44 -29.88
C ARG A 173 -6.32 1.17 -30.50
N PHE A 174 -5.16 0.52 -30.59
CA PHE A 174 -3.97 1.13 -31.15
C PHE A 174 -4.11 1.31 -32.65
N SER A 175 -3.60 2.43 -33.18
CA SER A 175 -3.53 2.64 -34.64
C SER A 175 -2.60 1.64 -35.35
N ASN A 176 -1.68 1.04 -34.60
CA ASN A 176 -0.78 -0.01 -35.07
C ASN A 176 -1.08 -1.28 -34.30
N ASN A 177 -1.76 -2.22 -34.95
CA ASN A 177 -2.24 -3.45 -34.33
C ASN A 177 -1.13 -4.36 -33.81
N ALA A 178 0.14 -4.12 -34.19
CA ALA A 178 1.27 -4.80 -33.56
C ALA A 178 1.46 -4.43 -32.07
N GLN A 179 0.76 -3.40 -31.59
CA GLN A 179 0.70 -3.01 -30.18
C GLN A 179 -0.53 -3.58 -29.47
N ASP A 180 -1.46 -4.20 -30.20
CA ASP A 180 -2.64 -4.82 -29.61
C ASP A 180 -2.21 -5.98 -28.71
N TYR A 181 -2.91 -6.15 -27.60
CA TYR A 181 -2.57 -7.19 -26.66
C TYR A 181 -3.78 -7.74 -25.93
N ILE A 182 -3.66 -9.01 -25.54
CA ILE A 182 -4.40 -9.65 -24.46
C ILE A 182 -3.34 -9.96 -23.41
N LEU A 183 -3.52 -9.47 -22.18
CA LEU A 183 -2.56 -9.71 -21.12
C LEU A 183 -2.48 -11.20 -20.81
N ASP A 184 -1.29 -11.78 -20.94
CA ASP A 184 -1.03 -13.20 -20.66
C ASP A 184 0.07 -13.45 -19.62
N SER A 185 0.62 -12.38 -19.07
CA SER A 185 1.68 -12.40 -18.06
C SER A 185 1.31 -11.57 -16.84
N TRP A 186 1.65 -12.07 -15.66
CA TRP A 186 1.52 -11.35 -14.39
C TRP A 186 2.12 -9.94 -14.48
N THR A 187 1.29 -8.93 -14.21
CA THR A 187 1.67 -7.52 -14.25
C THR A 187 1.33 -6.85 -12.94
N THR A 188 2.31 -6.18 -12.34
CA THR A 188 2.10 -5.40 -11.12
C THR A 188 1.40 -4.08 -11.45
N ILE A 189 0.31 -3.81 -10.74
CA ILE A 189 -0.39 -2.52 -10.78
C ILE A 189 -0.15 -1.74 -9.50
N ASP A 190 0.02 -0.42 -9.64
CA ASP A 190 0.16 0.51 -8.51
C ASP A 190 -1.21 0.83 -7.91
N LEU A 191 -1.36 0.62 -6.60
CA LEU A 191 -2.57 0.93 -5.84
C LEU A 191 -2.42 2.18 -4.96
N SER A 192 -1.30 2.92 -5.09
CA SER A 192 -0.96 4.03 -4.20
C SER A 192 -1.97 5.18 -4.22
N SER A 193 -2.69 5.39 -5.32
CA SER A 193 -3.75 6.41 -5.40
C SER A 193 -4.99 6.10 -4.55
N ILE A 194 -5.18 4.83 -4.19
CA ILE A 194 -6.24 4.36 -3.28
C ILE A 194 -5.66 3.78 -1.98
N ALA A 195 -4.43 4.16 -1.63
CA ALA A 195 -3.65 3.62 -0.51
C ALA A 195 -4.42 3.55 0.83
N THR A 196 -5.25 4.56 1.10
CA THR A 196 -5.99 4.71 2.37
C THR A 196 -7.32 3.95 2.41
N ALA A 197 -7.72 3.30 1.32
CA ALA A 197 -8.94 2.51 1.29
C ALA A 197 -8.92 1.39 2.35
N ASP A 198 -10.08 1.10 2.93
CA ASP A 198 -10.32 -0.09 3.76
C ASP A 198 -11.00 -1.21 2.97
N SER A 199 -11.43 -0.93 1.75
CA SER A 199 -12.03 -1.92 0.86
C SER A 199 -11.80 -1.56 -0.60
N ILE A 200 -11.70 -2.58 -1.45
CA ILE A 200 -11.55 -2.44 -2.90
C ILE A 200 -12.66 -3.23 -3.57
N MET A 201 -13.34 -2.58 -4.52
CA MET A 201 -14.28 -3.21 -5.44
C MET A 201 -13.70 -3.21 -6.85
N PHE A 202 -14.09 -4.23 -7.62
CA PHE A 202 -13.63 -4.43 -8.99
C PHE A 202 -14.82 -4.37 -9.93
N PHE A 203 -14.67 -3.62 -11.02
CA PHE A 203 -15.68 -3.49 -12.07
C PHE A 203 -15.03 -3.70 -13.43
N PHE A 204 -15.85 -4.02 -14.42
CA PHE A 204 -15.38 -4.21 -15.78
C PHE A 204 -16.10 -3.30 -16.77
N GLN A 205 -15.35 -2.86 -17.76
CA GLN A 205 -15.91 -2.32 -19.00
C GLN A 205 -15.32 -3.09 -20.19
N SER A 206 -16.09 -3.27 -21.24
CA SER A 206 -15.64 -3.95 -22.46
C SER A 206 -16.26 -3.28 -23.69
N SER A 207 -15.60 -3.41 -24.83
CA SER A 207 -16.16 -3.06 -26.13
C SER A 207 -17.19 -4.09 -26.63
N ASP A 208 -17.08 -5.35 -26.20
CA ASP A 208 -17.96 -6.44 -26.62
C ASP A 208 -19.22 -6.48 -25.73
N VAL A 209 -20.18 -5.64 -26.12
CA VAL A 209 -21.45 -5.45 -25.41
C VAL A 209 -22.61 -5.84 -26.30
N GLY A 210 -23.42 -6.80 -25.83
CA GLY A 210 -24.68 -7.21 -26.42
C GLY A 210 -25.89 -6.55 -25.76
N GLN A 211 -27.09 -7.01 -26.11
CA GLN A 211 -28.35 -6.51 -25.54
C GLN A 211 -28.45 -6.70 -24.01
N TRP A 212 -27.76 -7.71 -23.47
CA TRP A 212 -27.87 -8.12 -22.06
C TRP A 212 -26.67 -7.71 -21.20
N GLY A 213 -25.73 -6.94 -21.76
CA GLY A 213 -24.51 -6.53 -21.08
C GLY A 213 -23.25 -6.96 -21.83
N ILE A 214 -22.13 -6.98 -21.12
CA ILE A 214 -20.84 -7.42 -21.65
C ILE A 214 -20.91 -8.93 -21.96
N ASN A 215 -20.51 -9.31 -23.18
CA ASN A 215 -20.46 -10.72 -23.58
C ASN A 215 -19.13 -11.38 -23.12
N THR A 216 -18.05 -10.61 -23.07
CA THR A 216 -16.73 -11.07 -22.61
C THR A 216 -16.81 -11.63 -21.19
N PRO A 217 -16.20 -12.79 -20.88
CA PRO A 217 -16.13 -13.30 -19.52
C PRO A 217 -15.45 -12.29 -18.58
N LEU A 218 -16.17 -11.88 -17.53
CA LEU A 218 -15.72 -10.86 -16.58
C LEU A 218 -14.94 -11.48 -15.41
N TYR A 219 -13.78 -12.05 -15.75
CA TYR A 219 -12.88 -12.72 -14.80
C TYR A 219 -11.47 -12.16 -14.91
N PHE A 220 -10.76 -12.07 -13.78
CA PHE A 220 -9.31 -11.85 -13.77
C PHE A 220 -8.65 -12.66 -12.66
N ALA A 221 -7.35 -12.89 -12.79
CA ALA A 221 -6.52 -13.52 -11.76
C ALA A 221 -5.70 -12.45 -11.03
N MET A 222 -5.50 -12.64 -9.73
CA MET A 222 -4.68 -11.75 -8.90
C MET A 222 -3.78 -12.53 -7.95
N ASP A 223 -2.66 -11.90 -7.59
CA ASP A 223 -1.70 -12.44 -6.63
C ASP A 223 -0.85 -11.32 -5.99
N ASN A 224 -0.04 -11.68 -4.98
CA ASN A 224 0.98 -10.84 -4.36
C ASN A 224 0.50 -9.41 -4.02
N ILE A 225 -0.62 -9.30 -3.29
CA ILE A 225 -1.11 -7.99 -2.85
C ILE A 225 -0.15 -7.44 -1.81
N LYS A 226 0.42 -6.28 -2.11
CA LYS A 226 1.40 -5.63 -1.26
C LYS A 226 0.73 -4.54 -0.43
N LEU A 227 0.91 -4.65 0.88
CA LEU A 227 0.53 -3.63 1.85
C LEU A 227 1.77 -3.01 2.45
N ILE A 228 1.74 -1.71 2.72
CA ILE A 228 2.83 -1.01 3.41
C ILE A 228 2.34 -0.43 4.73
N THR A 229 3.16 -0.52 5.77
CA THR A 229 2.91 0.26 6.98
C THR A 229 3.34 1.70 6.72
N PRO A 230 2.43 2.69 6.77
CA PRO A 230 2.83 4.08 6.64
C PRO A 230 3.74 4.45 7.81
N LEU A 231 4.90 5.07 7.53
CA LEU A 231 5.82 5.57 8.55
C LEU A 231 5.37 6.92 9.14
N SER A 232 4.10 7.29 8.99
CA SER A 232 3.58 8.57 9.47
C SER A 232 3.27 8.52 10.96
N VAL A 233 3.81 9.50 11.69
CA VAL A 233 3.29 9.88 13.01
C VAL A 233 1.93 10.56 12.75
N GLU A 234 0.82 9.87 13.02
CA GLU A 234 -0.53 10.38 12.74
C GLU A 234 -0.87 11.69 13.47
N ASN A 235 -0.14 12.05 14.53
CA ASN A 235 -0.21 13.37 15.14
C ASN A 235 1.14 13.68 15.80
N ALA A 236 1.98 14.47 15.13
CA ALA A 236 3.01 15.20 15.86
C ALA A 236 2.29 16.34 16.59
N GLU A 237 1.82 16.08 17.82
CA GLU A 237 1.34 17.17 18.67
C GLU A 237 2.49 18.19 18.82
N THR A 238 2.31 19.36 18.21
CA THR A 238 3.29 20.42 18.31
C THR A 238 3.35 20.89 19.75
N ILE A 239 4.44 20.57 20.44
CA ILE A 239 4.68 21.11 21.78
C ILE A 239 4.87 22.61 21.62
N SER A 240 3.96 23.40 22.18
CA SER A 240 4.15 24.85 22.31
C SER A 240 5.09 25.11 23.48
N TYR A 241 6.30 25.58 23.16
CA TYR A 241 7.29 25.97 24.15
C TYR A 241 8.17 27.13 23.63
N ASN A 242 8.72 27.90 24.55
CA ASN A 242 9.66 28.99 24.25
C ASN A 242 10.78 29.03 25.29
N VAL A 243 12.02 29.35 24.86
CA VAL A 243 13.22 29.24 25.70
C VAL A 243 14.07 30.50 25.56
N TRP A 244 14.36 31.18 26.67
CA TRP A 244 15.14 32.43 26.68
C TRP A 244 15.83 32.68 28.03
N PRO A 245 16.85 33.56 28.11
CA PRO A 245 17.57 34.14 27.00
C PRO A 245 18.57 33.13 26.39
N ASN A 246 18.86 33.30 25.11
CA ASN A 246 19.98 32.64 24.45
C ASN A 246 20.83 33.71 23.74
N PRO A 247 22.08 33.99 24.17
CA PRO A 247 22.82 33.30 25.22
C PRO A 247 22.29 33.53 26.64
N ALA A 248 22.36 32.50 27.48
CA ALA A 248 22.01 32.52 28.90
C ALA A 248 23.21 32.89 29.78
N LEU A 249 22.97 33.67 30.82
CA LEU A 249 23.92 33.90 31.91
C LEU A 249 23.64 32.89 33.02
N ASN A 250 23.07 33.29 34.14
CA ASN A 250 22.89 32.40 35.29
C ASN A 250 21.54 31.69 35.29
N GLU A 251 20.65 32.04 34.37
CA GLU A 251 19.26 31.60 34.37
C GLU A 251 18.78 31.35 32.95
N LEU A 252 17.92 30.34 32.80
CA LEU A 252 17.17 30.05 31.58
C LEU A 252 15.69 29.91 31.95
N PHE A 253 14.84 30.57 31.17
CA PHE A 253 13.39 30.53 31.28
C PHE A 253 12.82 29.65 30.18
N VAL A 254 11.89 28.78 30.57
CA VAL A 254 11.21 27.85 29.67
C VAL A 254 9.71 28.01 29.88
N GLU A 255 9.03 28.52 28.87
CA GLU A 255 7.58 28.57 28.82
C GLU A 255 7.07 27.33 28.12
N THR A 256 6.10 26.67 28.74
CA THR A 256 5.43 25.49 28.22
C THR A 256 3.92 25.65 28.34
N GLY A 257 3.17 25.01 27.43
CA GLY A 257 1.69 25.00 27.48
C GLY A 257 1.08 24.20 28.64
N GLY A 258 1.91 23.54 29.47
CA GLY A 258 1.48 22.70 30.59
C GLY A 258 2.68 22.19 31.40
N ALA A 259 2.43 21.24 32.31
CA ALA A 259 3.49 20.63 33.12
C ALA A 259 4.54 19.94 32.23
N ALA A 260 5.82 20.11 32.56
CA ALA A 260 6.93 19.54 31.80
C ALA A 260 8.08 19.05 32.69
N SER A 261 8.85 18.07 32.23
CA SER A 261 10.17 17.73 32.76
C SER A 261 11.24 18.40 31.91
N LEU A 262 12.14 19.13 32.55
CA LEU A 262 13.20 19.89 31.91
C LEU A 262 14.55 19.29 32.29
N GLN A 263 15.39 18.99 31.30
CA GLN A 263 16.75 18.49 31.49
C GLN A 263 17.75 19.33 30.70
N VAL A 264 18.80 19.82 31.33
CA VAL A 264 19.95 20.42 30.64
C VAL A 264 21.01 19.35 30.46
N ILE A 265 21.44 19.15 29.23
CA ILE A 265 22.32 18.06 28.81
C ILE A 265 23.56 18.67 28.16
N SER A 266 24.74 18.14 28.48
CA SER A 266 26.00 18.49 27.80
C SER A 266 26.04 17.91 26.38
N LEU A 267 26.98 18.38 25.54
CA LEU A 267 27.18 17.80 24.21
C LEU A 267 27.67 16.34 24.23
N SER A 268 28.16 15.84 25.37
CA SER A 268 28.50 14.43 25.57
C SER A 268 27.33 13.57 26.03
N GLY A 269 26.13 14.16 26.18
CA GLY A 269 24.92 13.45 26.61
C GLY A 269 24.76 13.34 28.14
N GLN A 270 25.61 14.00 28.94
CA GLN A 270 25.48 13.98 30.40
C GLN A 270 24.40 14.97 30.86
N VAL A 271 23.48 14.50 31.71
CA VAL A 271 22.48 15.36 32.34
C VAL A 271 23.15 16.21 33.43
N MET A 272 23.13 17.52 33.24
CA MET A 272 23.76 18.51 34.11
C MET A 272 22.79 19.02 35.18
N THR A 273 21.52 19.22 34.82
CA THR A 273 20.45 19.55 35.75
C THR A 273 19.12 18.99 35.24
N GLN A 274 18.21 18.70 36.17
CA GLN A 274 16.86 18.23 35.88
C GLN A 274 15.86 18.82 36.89
N GLN A 275 14.70 19.26 36.40
CA GLN A 275 13.60 19.73 37.24
C GLN A 275 12.24 19.50 36.58
N ASN A 276 11.18 19.46 37.38
CA ASN A 276 9.81 19.50 36.87
C ASN A 276 9.30 20.94 36.88
N ALA A 277 8.79 21.39 35.74
CA ALA A 277 8.12 22.67 35.55
C ALA A 277 6.62 22.50 35.83
N VAL A 278 6.20 22.99 37.00
CA VAL A 278 4.78 23.07 37.41
C VAL A 278 4.19 24.48 37.28
N SER A 279 5.03 25.48 36.99
CA SER A 279 4.66 26.86 36.69
C SER A 279 5.35 27.33 35.40
N SER A 280 4.73 28.26 34.68
CA SER A 280 5.21 28.77 33.39
C SER A 280 5.32 30.31 33.44
N PRO A 281 6.47 30.91 33.10
CA PRO A 281 7.72 30.26 32.70
C PRO A 281 8.44 29.60 33.90
N ALA A 282 9.04 28.43 33.65
CA ALA A 282 9.91 27.76 34.61
C ALA A 282 11.32 28.34 34.54
N ARG A 283 11.93 28.61 35.70
CA ARG A 283 13.31 29.07 35.82
C ARG A 283 14.25 27.90 36.09
N ILE A 284 15.29 27.77 35.29
CA ILE A 284 16.41 26.84 35.48
C ILE A 284 17.63 27.63 35.94
N ASP A 285 18.26 27.21 37.03
CA ASP A 285 19.53 27.78 37.51
C ASP A 285 20.72 27.15 36.77
N LEU A 286 21.59 28.00 36.22
CA LEU A 286 22.77 27.62 35.46
C LEU A 286 24.08 28.08 36.11
N GLN A 287 24.06 28.61 37.33
CA GLN A 287 25.26 29.17 37.98
C GLN A 287 26.41 28.17 38.13
N SER A 288 26.08 26.89 38.34
CA SER A 288 27.07 25.81 38.49
C SER A 288 27.66 25.32 37.16
N LEU A 289 27.09 25.75 36.02
CA LEU A 289 27.53 25.31 34.71
C LEU A 289 28.64 26.22 34.16
N GLN A 290 29.64 25.60 33.53
CA GLN A 290 30.69 26.33 32.81
C GLN A 290 30.14 26.98 31.54
N SER A 291 30.82 28.01 31.05
CA SER A 291 30.49 28.62 29.75
C SER A 291 30.64 27.57 28.63
N GLY A 292 29.62 27.42 27.80
CA GLY A 292 29.55 26.33 26.84
C GLY A 292 28.21 26.21 26.12
N VAL A 293 28.10 25.19 25.27
CA VAL A 293 26.88 24.86 24.53
C VAL A 293 26.19 23.69 25.23
N TYR A 294 24.88 23.82 25.44
CA TYR A 294 24.05 22.81 26.08
C TYR A 294 22.77 22.56 25.29
N ILE A 295 22.13 21.42 25.56
CA ILE A 295 20.83 21.05 25.01
C ILE A 295 19.83 21.01 26.16
N LEU A 296 18.74 21.76 26.07
CA LEU A 296 17.58 21.61 26.91
C LEU A 296 16.64 20.56 26.28
N LYS A 297 16.37 19.46 26.97
CA LYS A 297 15.24 18.56 26.67
C LYS A 297 14.02 19.01 27.48
N THR A 298 12.92 19.25 26.80
CA THR A 298 11.60 19.58 27.38
C THR A 298 10.65 18.43 27.09
N GLU A 299 10.12 17.78 28.11
CA GLU A 299 9.24 16.61 27.99
C GLU A 299 7.89 16.92 28.63
N THR A 300 6.81 16.87 27.86
CA THR A 300 5.43 17.13 28.30
C THR A 300 4.59 15.86 28.14
N ALA A 301 3.32 15.89 28.55
CA ALA A 301 2.37 14.84 28.25
C ALA A 301 2.18 14.61 26.72
N HIS A 302 2.50 15.62 25.91
CA HIS A 302 2.30 15.66 24.45
C HIS A 302 3.58 15.33 23.65
N GLY A 303 4.72 15.07 24.32
CA GLY A 303 5.96 14.63 23.67
C GLY A 303 7.23 15.26 24.22
N SER A 304 8.34 15.17 23.45
CA SER A 304 9.63 15.78 23.79
C SER A 304 10.11 16.78 22.72
N ALA A 305 10.75 17.87 23.16
CA ALA A 305 11.44 18.83 22.32
C ALA A 305 12.87 19.10 22.80
N PHE A 306 13.75 19.52 21.90
CA PHE A 306 15.16 19.81 22.18
C PHE A 306 15.53 21.22 21.73
N THR A 307 16.07 22.04 22.64
CA THR A 307 16.56 23.40 22.34
C THR A 307 18.04 23.50 22.64
N LYS A 308 18.82 23.91 21.65
CA LYS A 308 20.23 24.27 21.86
C LYS A 308 20.33 25.68 22.42
N PHE A 309 21.08 25.88 23.51
CA PHE A 309 21.38 27.22 24.03
C PHE A 309 22.87 27.36 24.40
N VAL A 310 23.33 28.61 24.49
CA VAL A 310 24.71 28.97 24.86
C VAL A 310 24.73 29.57 26.26
N LYS A 311 25.48 28.97 27.18
CA LYS A 311 25.81 29.54 28.50
C LYS A 311 27.06 30.40 28.37
N ARG A 312 26.99 31.67 28.80
CA ARG A 312 28.14 32.58 28.90
C ARG A 312 28.61 32.74 30.32
#